data_AF-A0AAD7VKZ5-F1
#
_entry.id   AF-A0AAD7VKZ5-F1
#
_cell.length_a   1.000
_cell.length_b   1.000
_cell.length_c   1.000
_cell.angle_alpha   90.00
_cell.angle_beta   90.00
_cell.angle_gamma   90.00
#
_symmetry.space_group_name_H-M   'P 1'
#
loop_
_entity.id
_entity.type
_entity.pdbx_description
1 polymer ?
#
loop_
_entity_poly.entity_id
_entity_poly.type
_entity_poly.pdbx_seq_one_letter_code
_entity_poly.pdbx_strand_id
1 'polypeptide(L)'
;MGKQLCYSHLLSSIVLFVILRCSSTSSSGSATAMEPLKLRIGVPKKVDFTQFVKVTGNHHTNKYDVTGFCIDVFNVVANVLPFKISPEFEPYVDEAGNSAGSYSDLLREIPKKDAQSYLL
;
A
#
# COMPACT_ATOMS: atom_id res chain seq x y z
N MET A 1 -30.33 4.80 13.90
CA MET A 1 -29.80 4.80 12.52
C MET A 1 -29.52 6.22 12.04
N GLY A 2 -28.33 6.77 12.25
CA GLY A 2 -28.04 8.17 11.83
C GLY A 2 -26.59 8.49 11.47
N LYS A 3 -25.65 7.55 11.66
CA LYS A 3 -24.21 7.81 11.44
C LYS A 3 -23.75 7.50 10.01
N GLN A 4 -24.49 6.67 9.26
CA GLN A 4 -24.05 6.22 7.94
C GLN A 4 -24.23 7.28 6.84
N LEU A 5 -25.32 8.06 6.88
CA LEU A 5 -25.56 9.15 5.91
C LEU A 5 -24.57 10.31 6.06
N CYS A 6 -23.98 10.49 7.24
CA CYS A 6 -23.01 11.57 7.49
C CYS A 6 -21.63 11.24 6.90
N TYR A 7 -21.24 9.95 6.89
CA TYR A 7 -19.96 9.51 6.36
C TYR A 7 -19.96 9.50 4.82
N SER A 8 -21.08 9.18 4.19
CA SER A 8 -21.20 9.21 2.73
C SER A 8 -21.11 10.63 2.15
N HIS A 9 -21.74 11.62 2.80
CA HIS A 9 -21.60 13.03 2.43
C HIS A 9 -20.19 13.57 2.68
N LEU A 10 -19.54 13.15 3.77
CA LEU A 10 -18.18 13.55 4.10
C LEU A 10 -17.14 12.92 3.15
N LEU A 11 -17.27 11.63 2.83
CA LEU A 11 -16.45 10.95 1.82
C LEU A 11 -16.63 11.61 0.45
N SER A 12 -17.86 11.93 0.05
CA SER A 12 -18.13 12.63 -1.21
C SER A 12 -17.42 13.99 -1.24
N SER A 13 -17.48 14.75 -0.15
CA SER A 13 -16.79 16.04 -0.05
C SER A 13 -15.26 15.89 -0.06
N ILE A 14 -14.69 14.87 0.61
CA ILE A 14 -13.24 14.62 0.62
C ILE A 14 -12.76 14.18 -0.77
N VAL A 15 -13.47 13.25 -1.41
CA VAL A 15 -13.14 12.79 -2.77
C VAL A 15 -13.25 13.96 -3.76
N LEU A 16 -14.28 14.79 -3.65
CA LEU A 16 -14.43 15.97 -4.50
C LEU A 16 -13.33 17.01 -4.24
N PHE A 17 -12.93 17.23 -2.98
CA PHE A 17 -11.80 18.11 -2.65
C PHE A 17 -10.45 17.57 -3.16
N VAL A 18 -10.23 16.25 -3.09
CA VAL A 18 -9.02 15.60 -3.62
C VAL A 18 -8.98 15.69 -5.14
N ILE A 19 -10.10 15.47 -5.82
CA ILE A 19 -10.20 15.62 -7.28
C ILE A 19 -10.01 17.08 -7.72
N LEU A 20 -10.62 18.06 -7.04
CA LEU A 20 -10.45 19.49 -7.37
C LEU A 20 -9.03 20.02 -7.08
N ARG A 21 -8.33 19.48 -6.07
CA ARG A 21 -6.94 19.84 -5.77
C ARG A 21 -5.93 19.21 -6.74
N CYS A 22 -6.32 18.21 -7.53
CA CYS A 22 -5.45 17.54 -8.49
C CYS A 22 -5.24 18.32 -9.80
N SER A 23 -6.01 19.38 -10.06
CA SER A 23 -5.91 20.17 -11.30
C SER A 23 -4.75 21.19 -11.33
N SER A 24 -3.86 21.19 -10.34
CA SER A 24 -2.70 22.10 -10.28
C SER A 24 -1.38 21.37 -10.09
N THR A 25 -1.08 20.39 -10.96
CA THR A 25 0.29 19.96 -11.23
C THR A 25 0.54 19.99 -12.74
N SER A 26 1.01 21.14 -13.20
CA SER A 26 1.56 21.32 -14.54
C SER A 26 2.98 20.73 -14.57
N SER A 27 3.17 19.55 -15.15
CA SER A 27 4.16 19.29 -16.23
C SER A 27 4.40 17.78 -16.45
N SER A 28 4.08 17.37 -17.69
CA SER A 28 4.61 16.23 -18.47
C SER A 28 4.65 14.83 -17.86
N GLY A 29 3.66 14.03 -18.23
CA GLY A 29 3.67 12.56 -18.07
C GLY A 29 2.35 11.92 -18.53
N SER A 30 2.10 11.94 -19.84
CA SER A 30 1.11 11.18 -20.62
C SER A 30 -0.24 10.83 -19.97
N ALA A 31 -1.28 11.54 -20.39
CA ALA A 31 -2.65 11.02 -20.35
C ALA A 31 -2.78 9.82 -21.30
N THR A 32 -2.64 8.58 -20.81
CA THR A 32 -2.82 7.36 -21.62
C THR A 32 -3.26 6.17 -20.77
N ALA A 33 -4.51 5.72 -20.99
CA ALA A 33 -5.16 4.51 -20.45
C ALA A 33 -5.28 4.43 -18.92
N MET A 34 -6.46 4.06 -18.41
CA MET A 34 -6.69 3.77 -16.99
C MET A 34 -6.01 2.44 -16.58
N GLU A 35 -4.71 2.34 -16.79
CA GLU A 35 -3.93 1.24 -16.24
C GLU A 35 -3.82 1.43 -14.72
N PRO A 36 -4.06 0.37 -13.92
CA PRO A 36 -3.88 0.46 -12.47
C PRO A 36 -2.48 0.94 -12.13
N LEU A 37 -2.37 1.92 -11.24
CA LEU A 37 -1.09 2.35 -10.70
C LEU A 37 -0.49 1.18 -9.91
N LYS A 38 0.59 0.60 -10.43
CA LYS A 38 1.33 -0.46 -9.74
C LYS A 38 2.10 0.14 -8.57
N LEU A 39 1.79 -0.30 -7.36
CA LEU A 39 2.43 0.18 -6.15
C LEU A 39 3.18 -0.98 -5.50
N ARG A 40 4.51 -0.92 -5.46
CA ARG A 40 5.33 -1.92 -4.79
C ARG A 40 5.49 -1.52 -3.33
N ILE A 41 5.03 -2.39 -2.43
CA ILE A 41 5.02 -2.13 -0.99
C ILE A 41 5.98 -3.10 -0.32
N GLY A 42 7.04 -2.57 0.29
CA GLY A 42 7.95 -3.37 1.11
C GLY A 42 7.32 -3.69 2.45
N VAL A 43 7.27 -4.98 2.83
CA VAL A 43 6.60 -5.42 4.06
C VAL A 43 7.59 -6.12 5.00
N PRO A 44 7.83 -5.60 6.22
CA PRO A 44 8.71 -6.28 7.16
C PRO A 44 8.04 -7.55 7.71
N LYS A 45 8.76 -8.67 7.72
CA LYS A 45 8.30 -9.90 8.39
C LYS A 45 8.69 -9.86 9.86
N LYS A 46 7.70 -9.77 10.76
CA LYS A 46 7.90 -9.91 12.21
C LYS A 46 7.39 -11.27 12.70
N VAL A 47 8.06 -11.81 13.73
CA VAL A 47 7.68 -13.09 14.36
C VAL A 47 6.69 -12.85 15.51
N ASP A 48 6.99 -11.90 16.40
CA ASP A 48 6.25 -11.78 17.67
C ASP A 48 5.03 -10.86 17.58
N PHE A 49 5.07 -9.84 16.72
CA PHE A 49 4.10 -8.75 16.74
C PHE A 49 3.45 -8.54 15.38
N THR A 50 2.56 -9.47 15.03
CA THR A 50 1.97 -9.59 13.69
C THR A 50 0.58 -8.96 13.56
N GLN A 51 0.08 -8.29 14.61
CA GLN A 51 -1.26 -7.68 14.60
C GLN A 51 -1.41 -6.54 13.58
N PHE A 52 -0.34 -5.77 13.37
CA PHE A 52 -0.34 -4.65 12.44
C PHE A 52 -0.09 -5.12 11.00
N VAL A 53 0.92 -5.96 10.82
CA VAL A 53 1.23 -6.62 9.56
C VAL A 53 1.74 -8.03 9.82
N LYS A 54 1.17 -9.00 9.13
CA LYS A 54 1.46 -10.42 9.19
C LYS A 54 1.79 -10.91 7.80
N VAL A 55 2.95 -11.53 7.66
CA VAL A 55 3.39 -12.20 6.43
C VAL A 55 3.31 -13.70 6.66
N THR A 56 2.38 -14.37 5.99
CA THR A 56 2.23 -15.83 6.00
C THR A 56 2.49 -16.37 4.61
N GLY A 57 3.33 -17.38 4.45
CA GLY A 57 3.62 -17.89 3.12
C GLY A 57 4.56 -19.07 3.14
N ASN A 58 4.57 -19.82 2.04
CA ASN A 58 5.46 -20.94 1.85
C ASN A 58 6.71 -20.47 1.11
N HIS A 59 7.82 -20.44 1.83
CA HIS A 59 9.14 -20.09 1.30
C HIS A 59 9.47 -20.87 0.01
N HIS A 60 9.11 -22.16 -0.04
CA HIS A 60 9.33 -23.03 -1.22
C HIS A 60 8.65 -22.54 -2.51
N THR A 61 7.53 -21.81 -2.37
CA THR A 61 6.75 -21.32 -3.51
C THR A 61 6.97 -19.84 -3.79
N ASN A 62 7.73 -19.13 -2.93
CA ASN A 62 7.86 -17.66 -2.94
C ASN A 62 6.52 -16.91 -2.96
N LYS A 63 5.44 -17.57 -2.51
CA LYS A 63 4.12 -16.96 -2.37
C LYS A 63 3.87 -16.61 -0.92
N TYR A 64 3.62 -15.32 -0.70
CA TYR A 64 3.37 -14.76 0.61
C TYR A 64 2.05 -14.00 0.59
N ASP A 65 1.21 -14.31 1.57
CA ASP A 65 0.01 -13.56 1.90
C ASP A 65 0.35 -12.54 2.98
N VAL A 66 0.00 -11.29 2.71
CA VAL A 66 0.19 -10.18 3.65
C VAL A 66 -1.17 -9.76 4.18
N THR A 67 -1.33 -9.79 5.51
CA THR A 67 -2.57 -9.47 6.22
C THR A 67 -2.27 -8.60 7.43
N GLY A 68 -3.29 -8.04 8.08
CA GLY A 68 -3.14 -7.27 9.30
C GLY A 68 -3.80 -5.90 9.21
N PHE A 69 -3.89 -5.22 10.35
CA PHE A 69 -4.63 -3.96 10.47
C PHE A 69 -4.21 -2.91 9.43
N CYS A 70 -2.91 -2.73 9.19
CA CYS A 70 -2.42 -1.72 8.24
C CYS A 70 -2.81 -2.06 6.79
N ILE A 71 -2.89 -3.35 6.46
CA ILE A 71 -3.30 -3.83 5.12
C ILE A 71 -4.80 -3.58 4.91
N ASP A 72 -5.62 -3.84 5.93
CA ASP A 72 -7.05 -3.58 5.87
C ASP A 72 -7.35 -2.10 5.68
N VAL A 73 -6.68 -1.23 6.43
CA VAL A 73 -6.78 0.23 6.29
C VAL A 73 -6.33 0.67 4.90
N PHE A 74 -5.19 0.15 4.42
CA PHE A 74 -4.68 0.46 3.09
C PHE A 74 -5.69 0.08 2.00
N ASN A 75 -6.26 -1.13 2.06
CA ASN A 75 -7.24 -1.60 1.08
C ASN A 75 -8.52 -0.74 1.10
N VAL A 76 -8.99 -0.34 2.27
CA VAL A 76 -10.14 0.57 2.38
C VAL A 76 -9.83 1.91 1.74
N VAL A 77 -8.66 2.48 2.01
CA VAL A 77 -8.24 3.76 1.40
C VAL A 77 -8.08 3.59 -0.12
N ALA A 78 -7.43 2.54 -0.59
CA ALA A 78 -7.23 2.25 -2.01
C ALA A 78 -8.55 2.13 -2.79
N ASN A 79 -9.59 1.59 -2.17
CA ASN A 79 -10.94 1.50 -2.76
C ASN A 79 -11.67 2.84 -2.86
N VAL A 80 -11.31 3.83 -2.04
CA VAL A 80 -11.93 5.17 -2.04
C VAL A 80 -11.20 6.11 -2.99
N LEU A 81 -9.97 5.79 -3.39
CA LEU A 81 -9.19 6.65 -4.28
C LEU A 81 -9.81 6.72 -5.68
N PRO A 82 -9.72 7.89 -6.35
CA PRO A 82 -10.33 8.10 -7.67
C PRO A 82 -9.56 7.43 -8.82
N PHE A 83 -8.53 6.66 -8.51
CA PHE A 83 -7.72 5.90 -9.47
C PHE A 83 -7.53 4.47 -8.95
N LYS A 84 -7.44 3.51 -9.87
CA LYS A 84 -7.18 2.10 -9.51
C LYS A 84 -5.72 1.94 -9.11
N ILE A 85 -5.49 1.37 -7.93
CA ILE A 85 -4.17 0.93 -7.48
C ILE A 85 -4.11 -0.59 -7.57
N SER A 86 -2.99 -1.11 -8.08
CA SER A 86 -2.64 -2.53 -8.01
C SER A 86 -1.47 -2.68 -7.03
N PRO A 87 -1.74 -2.97 -5.74
CA PRO A 87 -0.67 -3.17 -4.77
C PRO A 87 0.04 -4.50 -5.01
N GLU A 88 1.36 -4.46 -5.03
CA GLU A 88 2.25 -5.60 -5.06
C GLU A 88 3.04 -5.62 -3.75
N PHE A 89 2.70 -6.56 -2.87
CA PHE A 89 3.36 -6.68 -1.57
C PHE A 89 4.62 -7.54 -1.70
N GLU A 90 5.77 -6.95 -1.37
CA GLU A 90 7.06 -7.60 -1.36
C GLU A 90 7.55 -7.77 0.08
N PRO A 91 7.41 -8.98 0.66
CA PRO A 91 7.90 -9.22 2.00
C PRO A 91 9.43 -9.17 2.03
N TYR A 92 9.96 -8.50 3.06
CA TYR A 92 11.38 -8.38 3.31
C TYR A 92 11.87 -9.63 4.04
N VAL A 93 12.18 -10.66 3.26
CA VAL A 93 12.55 -11.99 3.76
C VAL A 93 13.86 -12.51 3.16
N ASP A 94 14.59 -13.30 3.95
CA ASP A 94 15.82 -13.98 3.53
C ASP A 94 15.53 -15.27 2.73
N GLU A 95 16.59 -15.94 2.31
CA GLU A 95 16.55 -17.25 1.62
C GLU A 95 16.01 -18.41 2.48
N ALA A 96 15.69 -18.18 3.74
CA ALA A 96 15.00 -19.14 4.61
C ALA A 96 13.54 -18.72 4.87
N GLY A 97 13.10 -17.58 4.33
CA GLY A 97 11.79 -17.00 4.56
C GLY A 97 11.65 -16.32 5.93
N ASN A 98 12.72 -16.08 6.66
CA ASN A 98 12.74 -15.26 7.88
C ASN A 98 12.92 -13.78 7.52
N SER A 99 12.92 -12.87 8.50
CA SER A 99 13.16 -11.45 8.22
C SER A 99 14.55 -11.25 7.59
N ALA A 100 14.64 -10.58 6.44
CA ALA A 100 15.92 -10.31 5.76
C ALA A 100 16.84 -9.33 6.52
N GLY A 101 16.31 -8.65 7.53
CA GLY A 101 17.06 -7.68 8.32
C GLY A 101 16.15 -6.94 9.29
N SER A 102 16.65 -5.82 9.81
CA SER A 102 15.87 -4.95 10.68
C SER A 102 14.95 -4.02 9.86
N TYR A 103 13.98 -3.40 10.54
CA TYR A 103 13.15 -2.36 9.95
C TYR A 103 13.97 -1.18 9.40
N SER A 104 15.08 -0.84 10.07
CA SER A 104 15.99 0.22 9.63
C SER A 104 16.74 -0.13 8.35
N ASP A 105 17.03 -1.41 8.12
CA ASP A 105 17.69 -1.87 6.90
C ASP A 105 16.72 -1.84 5.71
N LEU A 106 15.47 -2.29 5.93
CA LEU A 106 14.40 -2.14 4.94
C LEU A 106 14.22 -0.67 4.52
N LEU A 107 14.21 0.27 5.48
CA LEU A 107 14.13 1.70 5.20
C LEU A 107 15.29 2.23 4.36
N ARG A 108 16.49 1.68 4.51
CA ARG A 108 17.68 2.08 3.74
C ARG A 108 17.66 1.57 2.30
N GLU A 109 16.91 0.50 2.03
CA GLU A 109 16.79 -0.10 0.70
C GLU A 109 15.71 0.55 -0.16
N ILE A 110 14.68 1.15 0.45
CA ILE A 110 13.57 1.80 -0.25
C ILE A 110 14.01 2.94 -1.20
N PRO A 111 14.92 3.86 -0.81
CA PRO A 111 15.40 4.89 -1.72
C PRO A 111 16.16 4.34 -2.93
N LYS A 112 16.65 3.09 -2.86
CA LYS A 112 17.45 2.45 -3.92
C LYS A 112 16.61 1.64 -4.91
N LYS A 113 15.37 1.28 -4.54
CA LYS A 113 14.40 0.59 -5.40
C LYS A 113 13.33 1.58 -5.85
N ASP A 114 13.64 2.41 -6.86
CA ASP A 114 12.76 3.29 -7.65
C ASP A 114 11.66 4.11 -6.92
N ALA A 115 11.31 5.27 -7.49
CA ALA A 115 10.57 6.36 -6.86
C ALA A 115 9.08 6.11 -6.46
N GLN A 116 8.64 4.86 -6.27
CA GLN A 116 7.24 4.49 -5.95
C GLN A 116 7.10 3.46 -4.81
N SER A 117 8.16 3.24 -4.05
CA SER A 117 8.19 2.25 -2.95
C SER A 117 7.69 2.86 -1.63
N TYR A 118 6.61 2.32 -1.05
CA TYR A 118 6.04 2.71 0.25
C TYR A 118 6.06 1.55 1.25
N LEU A 119 5.98 1.84 2.55
CA LEU A 119 6.06 0.86 3.64
C LEU A 119 4.70 0.75 4.37
N LEU A 120 4.36 -0.46 4.80
CA LEU A 120 3.26 -0.74 5.75
C LEU A 120 3.78 -1.48 6.98
#